data_AF-X1C7I7-F1
#
_entry.id   AF-X1C7I7-F1
#
_cell.length_a   1.000
_cell.length_b   1.000
_cell.length_c   1.000
_cell.angle_alpha   90.00
_cell.angle_beta   90.00
_cell.angle_gamma   90.00
#
_symmetry.space_group_name_H-M   'P 1'
#
loop_
_entity.id
_entity.type
_entity.pdbx_description
1 polymer ?
#
loop_
_entity_poly.entity_id
_entity_poly.type
_entity_poly.pdbx_seq_one_letter_code
_entity_poly.pdbx_strand_id
1 'polypeptide(L)'
;MKTSQHRLNWLKDWRKKNKDKIKIQRRNALLKHRYGITLDDYNKLLEKQNNCCALCKRHKDDFTRSMHVDHDHTTGKIRGILCGHCNSKLGWYENWKKKIENYLRNN
;
A
#
# COMPACT_ATOMS: atom_id res chain seq x y z
N MET A 1 -33.50 17.98 24.19
CA MET A 1 -32.70 17.68 22.98
C MET A 1 -31.25 17.48 23.38
N LYS A 2 -30.60 16.37 23.03
CA LYS A 2 -29.16 16.18 23.30
C LYS A 2 -28.38 17.20 22.45
N THR A 3 -27.66 18.10 23.10
CA THR A 3 -26.95 19.23 22.49
C THR A 3 -25.88 18.77 21.49
N SER A 4 -25.54 19.63 20.52
CA SER A 4 -24.48 19.41 19.52
C SER A 4 -23.17 18.91 20.15
N GLN A 5 -22.84 19.42 21.34
CA GLN A 5 -21.65 19.03 22.11
C GLN A 5 -21.65 17.56 22.56
N HIS A 6 -22.81 17.06 23.02
CA HIS A 6 -22.96 15.66 23.42
C HIS A 6 -22.74 14.72 22.22
N ARG A 7 -23.22 15.10 21.03
CA ARG A 7 -23.00 14.34 19.79
C ARG A 7 -21.53 14.33 19.39
N LEU A 8 -20.84 15.46 19.49
CA LEU A 8 -19.40 15.57 19.16
C LEU A 8 -18.54 14.70 20.10
N ASN A 9 -18.82 14.73 21.40
CA ASN A 9 -18.12 13.90 22.38
C ASN A 9 -18.37 12.41 22.13
N TRP A 10 -19.63 12.00 21.89
CA TRP A 10 -19.95 10.62 21.53
C TRP A 10 -19.22 10.16 20.26
N LEU A 11 -19.16 11.01 19.21
CA LEU A 11 -18.44 10.69 17.98
C LEU A 11 -16.94 10.52 18.21
N LYS A 12 -16.33 11.36 19.06
CA LYS A 12 -14.91 11.22 19.44
C LYS A 12 -14.67 9.88 20.14
N ASP A 13 -15.49 9.55 21.14
CA ASP A 13 -15.37 8.29 21.88
C ASP A 13 -15.62 7.08 21.00
N TRP A 14 -16.62 7.15 20.13
CA TRP A 14 -16.92 6.09 19.17
C TRP A 14 -15.75 5.88 18.20
N ARG A 15 -15.16 6.95 17.65
CA ARG A 15 -13.98 6.84 16.77
C ARG A 15 -12.78 6.24 17.49
N LYS A 16 -12.54 6.60 18.76
CA LYS A 16 -11.46 6.03 19.57
C LYS A 16 -11.68 4.54 19.80
N LYS A 17 -12.90 4.12 20.15
CA LYS A 17 -13.28 2.71 20.35
C LYS A 17 -13.24 1.89 19.05
N ASN A 18 -13.52 2.52 17.90
CA ASN A 18 -13.61 1.86 16.59
C ASN A 18 -12.39 2.13 15.68
N LYS A 19 -11.26 2.56 16.24
CA LYS A 19 -10.08 2.99 15.48
C LYS A 19 -9.61 1.97 14.43
N ASP A 20 -9.61 0.68 14.78
CA ASP A 20 -9.10 -0.39 13.93
C ASP A 20 -10.07 -0.71 12.79
N LYS A 21 -11.38 -0.73 13.10
CA LYS A 21 -12.44 -0.84 12.09
C LYS A 21 -12.36 0.31 11.08
N ILE A 22 -12.19 1.53 11.55
CA ILE A 22 -12.04 2.72 10.69
C ILE A 22 -10.76 2.60 9.84
N LYS A 23 -9.65 2.15 10.42
CA LYS A 23 -8.38 1.94 9.70
C LYS A 23 -8.53 0.91 8.58
N ILE A 24 -9.18 -0.23 8.85
CA ILE A 24 -9.45 -1.28 7.87
C ILE A 24 -10.35 -0.74 6.75
N GLN A 25 -11.46 -0.08 7.10
CA GLN A 25 -12.38 0.50 6.12
C GLN A 25 -11.70 1.53 5.21
N ARG A 26 -10.89 2.43 5.79
CA ARG A 26 -10.11 3.41 5.03
C ARG A 26 -9.11 2.73 4.09
N ARG A 27 -8.39 1.71 4.56
CA ARG A 27 -7.45 0.95 3.72
C ARG A 27 -8.17 0.28 2.55
N ASN A 28 -9.29 -0.38 2.80
CA ASN A 28 -10.08 -1.03 1.76
C ASN A 28 -10.60 -0.01 0.72
N ALA A 29 -11.11 1.14 1.16
CA ALA A 29 -11.55 2.21 0.28
C ALA A 29 -10.40 2.76 -0.59
N LEU A 30 -9.22 2.97 0.00
CA LEU A 30 -8.03 3.42 -0.72
C LEU A 30 -7.56 2.40 -1.76
N LEU A 31 -7.54 1.12 -1.41
CA LEU A 31 -7.17 0.05 -2.34
C LEU A 31 -8.12 -0.01 -3.53
N LYS A 32 -9.43 0.06 -3.25
CA LYS A 32 -10.46 0.03 -4.30
C LYS A 32 -10.35 1.24 -5.22
N HIS A 33 -10.16 2.43 -4.66
CA HIS A 33 -10.04 3.67 -5.43
C HIS A 33 -8.78 3.71 -6.29
N ARG A 34 -7.62 3.32 -5.74
CA ARG A 34 -6.32 3.47 -6.44
C ARG A 34 -6.01 2.33 -7.39
N TYR A 35 -6.43 1.12 -7.06
CA TYR A 35 -5.97 -0.10 -7.72
C TYR A 35 -7.10 -1.03 -8.15
N GLY A 36 -8.36 -0.67 -7.87
CA GLY A 36 -9.52 -1.51 -8.23
C GLY A 36 -9.66 -2.79 -7.42
N ILE A 37 -8.86 -2.98 -6.35
CA ILE A 37 -8.87 -4.22 -5.55
C ILE A 37 -9.39 -3.99 -4.13
N THR A 38 -9.92 -5.04 -3.51
CA THR A 38 -10.30 -5.03 -2.09
C THR A 38 -9.11 -5.34 -1.19
N LEU A 39 -9.29 -5.16 0.12
CA LEU A 39 -8.32 -5.61 1.12
C LEU A 39 -8.14 -7.13 1.10
N ASP A 40 -9.20 -7.88 0.79
CA ASP A 40 -9.14 -9.34 0.65
C ASP A 40 -8.27 -9.75 -0.55
N ASP A 41 -8.47 -9.11 -1.70
CA ASP A 41 -7.63 -9.32 -2.89
C ASP A 41 -6.16 -8.99 -2.61
N TYR A 42 -5.90 -7.89 -1.90
CA TYR A 42 -4.56 -7.53 -1.44
C TYR A 42 -3.94 -8.64 -0.57
N ASN A 43 -4.70 -9.18 0.39
CA ASN A 43 -4.22 -10.24 1.28
C ASN A 43 -3.95 -11.53 0.51
N LYS A 44 -4.85 -11.92 -0.40
CA LYS A 44 -4.68 -13.08 -1.29
C LYS A 44 -3.45 -12.94 -2.18
N LEU A 45 -3.19 -11.74 -2.71
CA LEU A 45 -2.00 -11.48 -3.52
C LEU A 45 -0.72 -11.59 -2.68
N LEU A 46 -0.73 -11.05 -1.46
CA LEU A 46 0.41 -11.16 -0.54
C LEU A 46 0.65 -12.61 -0.09
N GLU A 47 -0.42 -13.38 0.14
CA GLU A 47 -0.36 -14.80 0.48
C GLU A 47 0.22 -15.62 -0.69
N LYS A 48 -0.21 -15.37 -1.93
CA LYS A 48 0.40 -15.96 -3.14
C LYS A 48 1.90 -15.64 -3.27
N GLN A 49 2.38 -14.57 -2.64
CA GLN A 49 3.80 -14.22 -2.55
C GLN A 49 4.48 -14.80 -1.31
N ASN A 50 3.87 -15.79 -0.64
CA ASN A 50 4.34 -16.35 0.63
C ASN A 50 4.54 -15.30 1.72
N ASN A 51 3.67 -14.29 1.75
CA ASN A 51 3.78 -13.14 2.65
C ASN A 51 5.09 -12.34 2.50
N CYS A 52 5.76 -12.45 1.35
CA CYS A 52 7.02 -11.77 1.08
C CYS A 52 6.89 -10.62 0.08
N CYS A 53 7.90 -9.76 0.07
CA CYS A 53 8.11 -8.78 -1.00
C CYS A 53 8.31 -9.50 -2.34
N ALA A 54 7.57 -9.09 -3.38
CA ALA A 54 7.70 -9.71 -4.71
C ALA A 54 9.11 -9.57 -5.31
N LEU A 55 9.84 -8.51 -4.92
CA LEU A 55 11.17 -8.19 -5.44
C LEU A 55 12.29 -8.78 -4.56
N CYS A 56 12.42 -8.34 -3.31
CA CYS A 56 13.54 -8.78 -2.45
C CYS A 56 13.28 -10.07 -1.66
N LYS A 57 12.09 -10.67 -1.77
CA LYS A 57 11.69 -11.96 -1.16
C LYS A 57 11.75 -12.05 0.37
N ARG A 58 12.13 -11.00 1.07
CA ARG A 58 12.02 -10.88 2.53
C ARG A 58 10.56 -10.90 2.99
N HIS A 59 10.32 -11.51 4.15
CA HIS A 59 8.99 -11.68 4.71
C HIS A 59 8.44 -10.34 5.22
N LYS A 60 7.11 -10.17 5.20
CA LYS A 60 6.46 -8.93 5.64
C LYS A 60 6.83 -8.55 7.08
N ASP A 61 7.12 -9.54 7.93
CA ASP A 61 7.49 -9.34 9.34
C ASP A 61 8.93 -8.81 9.50
N ASP A 62 9.75 -8.89 8.46
CA ASP A 62 11.08 -8.28 8.43
C ASP A 62 11.02 -6.75 8.27
N PHE A 63 9.83 -6.17 8.18
CA PHE A 63 9.60 -4.75 7.94
C PHE A 63 8.68 -4.12 9.00
N THR A 64 9.05 -2.92 9.45
CA THR A 64 8.25 -2.15 10.43
C THR A 64 7.07 -1.42 9.79
N ARG A 65 7.10 -1.24 8.46
CA ARG A 65 6.07 -0.53 7.69
C ARG A 65 5.24 -1.50 6.87
N SER A 66 3.99 -1.12 6.62
CA SER A 66 3.09 -1.89 5.75
C SER A 66 3.64 -2.01 4.33
N MET A 67 3.37 -3.14 3.70
CA MET A 67 3.72 -3.39 2.30
C MET A 67 2.78 -2.62 1.35
N HIS A 68 3.24 -2.40 0.12
CA HIS A 68 2.66 -1.51 -0.88
C HIS A 68 2.26 -2.29 -2.14
N VAL A 69 1.18 -1.86 -2.81
CA VAL A 69 0.80 -2.40 -4.13
C VAL A 69 1.68 -1.74 -5.18
N ASP A 70 2.41 -2.56 -5.92
CA ASP A 70 3.17 -2.17 -7.10
C ASP A 70 2.35 -2.44 -8.36
N HIS A 71 2.35 -1.47 -9.27
CA HIS A 71 1.58 -1.50 -10.50
C HIS A 71 2.36 -0.82 -11.61
N ASP A 72 2.11 -1.25 -12.83
CA ASP A 72 2.64 -0.60 -14.02
C ASP A 72 1.95 0.75 -14.23
N HIS A 73 2.73 1.84 -14.29
CA HIS A 73 2.19 3.21 -14.39
C HIS A 73 1.59 3.54 -15.77
N THR A 74 1.78 2.71 -16.79
CA THR A 74 1.21 2.92 -18.13
C THR A 74 -0.12 2.18 -18.31
N THR A 75 -0.18 0.94 -17.82
CA THR A 75 -1.32 0.03 -18.01
C THR A 75 -2.23 -0.06 -16.78
N GLY A 76 -1.75 0.37 -15.61
CA GLY A 76 -2.44 0.19 -14.34
C GLY A 76 -2.42 -1.25 -13.81
N LYS A 77 -1.78 -2.19 -14.53
CA LYS A 77 -1.75 -3.60 -14.15
C LYS A 77 -0.94 -3.79 -12.87
N ILE A 78 -1.55 -4.42 -11.86
CA ILE A 78 -0.86 -4.79 -10.62
C ILE A 78 0.22 -5.84 -10.93
N ARG A 79 1.44 -5.57 -10.48
CA ARG A 79 2.59 -6.48 -10.63
C ARG A 79 2.81 -7.31 -9.37
N GLY A 80 2.55 -6.76 -8.19
CA GLY A 80 2.69 -7.47 -6.92
C GLY A 80 2.62 -6.56 -5.69
N ILE A 81 2.95 -7.13 -4.53
CA ILE A 81 3.10 -6.43 -3.27
C ILE A 81 4.59 -6.29 -2.93
N LEU A 82 5.06 -5.07 -2.70
CA LEU A 82 6.46 -4.75 -2.41
C LEU A 82 6.62 -4.15 -1.00
N CYS A 83 7.79 -4.35 -0.40
CA CYS A 83 8.17 -3.57 0.76
C CYS A 83 8.42 -2.10 0.36
N GLY A 84 8.36 -1.17 1.33
CA GLY A 84 8.51 0.26 1.05
C GLY A 84 9.83 0.60 0.34
N HIS A 85 10.93 -0.07 0.72
CA HIS A 85 12.24 0.15 0.11
C HIS A 85 12.29 -0.26 -1.35
N CYS A 86 11.82 -1.48 -1.68
CA CYS A 86 11.76 -1.96 -3.05
C CYS A 86 10.82 -1.12 -3.91
N ASN A 87 9.64 -0.76 -3.38
CA ASN A 87 8.66 0.05 -4.08
C ASN A 87 9.23 1.43 -4.46
N SER A 88 9.85 2.13 -3.50
CA SER A 88 10.45 3.44 -3.76
C SER A 88 11.63 3.38 -4.73
N LYS A 89 12.51 2.37 -4.59
CA LYS A 89 13.65 2.20 -5.51
C LYS A 89 13.20 1.85 -6.93
N LEU A 90 12.17 1.02 -7.08
CA LEU A 90 11.62 0.67 -8.38
C LEU A 90 11.01 1.90 -9.06
N GLY A 91 10.21 2.69 -8.34
CA GLY A 91 9.66 3.94 -8.88
C GLY A 91 10.75 4.96 -9.26
N TRP A 92 11.82 5.07 -8.47
CA TRP A 92 13.00 5.87 -8.85
C TRP A 92 13.65 5.33 -10.13
N TYR A 93 13.91 4.02 -10.20
CA TYR A 93 14.52 3.41 -11.38
C TYR A 93 13.68 3.62 -12.64
N GLU A 94 12.36 3.43 -12.58
CA GLU A 94 11.47 3.61 -13.74
C GLU A 94 11.52 5.04 -14.29
N ASN A 95 11.54 6.05 -13.40
CA ASN A 95 11.64 7.45 -13.80
C ASN A 95 12.97 7.80 -14.48
N TRP A 96 14.04 7.03 -14.20
CA TRP A 96 15.40 7.32 -14.66
C TRP A 96 15.97 6.24 -15.59
N LYS A 97 15.18 5.22 -15.94
CA LYS A 97 15.63 3.98 -16.61
C LYS A 97 16.53 4.26 -17.80
N LYS A 98 16.06 5.05 -18.77
CA LYS A 98 16.81 5.39 -19.99
C LYS A 98 18.13 6.11 -19.69
N LYS A 99 18.13 7.02 -18.70
CA LYS A 99 19.34 7.77 -18.33
C LYS A 99 20.38 6.86 -17.67
N ILE A 100 19.94 5.96 -16.79
CA ILE A 100 20.81 4.97 -16.14
C ILE A 100 21.39 4.01 -17.17
N GLU A 101 20.55 3.45 -18.06
CA GLU A 101 20.99 2.54 -19.11
C GLU A 101 22.01 3.19 -20.05
N ASN A 102 21.80 4.46 -20.43
CA ASN A 102 22.75 5.20 -21.24
C ASN A 102 24.08 5.44 -20.51
N TYR A 103 24.03 5.81 -19.23
CA TYR A 103 25.23 6.03 -18.42
C TYR A 103 26.10 4.77 -18.28
N LEU A 104 25.47 3.61 -18.08
CA LEU A 104 26.17 2.33 -17.92
C LEU A 104 26.76 1.77 -19.22
N ARG A 105 26.28 2.23 -20.38
CA ARG A 105 26.78 1.77 -21.69
C ARG A 105 27.93 2.63 -22.23
N ASN A 106 28.02 3.88 -21.78
CA ASN A 106 28.91 4.89 -22.35
C ASN A 106 30.04 5.31 -21.38
N ASN A 107 30.23 4.56 -20.30
CA ASN A 107 31.37 4.58 -19.37
C ASN A 107 31.86 3.15 -19.16
#